data_AF-A0A5C8NWN8-F1
#
_entry.id   AF-A0A5C8NWN8-F1
#
_cell.length_a   1.000
_cell.length_b   1.000
_cell.length_c   1.000
_cell.angle_alpha   90.00
_cell.angle_beta   90.00
_cell.angle_gamma   90.00
#
_symmetry.space_group_name_H-M   'P 1'
#
loop_
_entity.id
_entity.type
_entity.pdbx_description
1 polymer ?
#
loop_
_entity_poly.entity_id
_entity_poly.type
_entity_poly.pdbx_seq_one_letter_code
_entity_poly.pdbx_strand_id
1 'polypeptide(L)'
;MNWVRFFIYQFILFIALLLLNVYSDSYISKPFTRVDLIAICISTPIFVLIVVLIGKLYMRFKTKLRNKILLSITAFVLAIICIAIIENIWFELKGEMLFN
;
A
#
# COMPACT_ATOMS: atom_id res chain seq x y z
N MET A 1 11.03 -21.92 -0.58
CA MET A 1 10.98 -21.03 0.60
C MET A 1 11.16 -19.53 0.31
N ASN A 2 11.70 -19.11 -0.84
CA ASN A 2 11.85 -17.68 -1.18
C ASN A 2 10.56 -17.01 -1.70
N TRP A 3 9.65 -17.76 -2.30
CA TRP A 3 8.42 -17.24 -2.91
C TRP A 3 7.41 -16.69 -1.90
N VAL A 4 7.17 -17.43 -0.81
CA VAL A 4 6.25 -17.01 0.26
C VAL A 4 6.78 -15.78 0.97
N ARG A 5 8.10 -15.71 1.23
CA ARG A 5 8.72 -14.51 1.81
C ARG A 5 8.58 -13.30 0.89
N PHE A 6 8.88 -13.46 -0.40
CA PHE A 6 8.67 -12.41 -1.39
C PHE A 6 7.21 -11.93 -1.37
N PHE A 7 6.26 -12.87 -1.39
CA PHE A 7 4.83 -12.57 -1.38
C PHE A 7 4.42 -11.78 -0.12
N ILE A 8 4.83 -12.21 1.08
CA ILE A 8 4.50 -11.52 2.33
C ILE A 8 5.07 -10.10 2.34
N TYR A 9 6.33 -9.91 1.95
CA TYR A 9 6.92 -8.57 1.90
C TYR A 9 6.23 -7.68 0.86
N GLN A 10 5.93 -8.23 -0.32
CA GLN A 10 5.23 -7.52 -1.38
C GLN A 10 3.83 -7.09 -0.93
N PHE A 11 3.10 -7.98 -0.25
CA PHE A 11 1.78 -7.75 0.29
C PHE A 11 1.79 -6.64 1.35
N ILE A 12 2.71 -6.67 2.31
CA ILE A 12 2.84 -5.63 3.34
C ILE A 12 3.17 -4.27 2.70
N LEU A 13 4.09 -4.25 1.72
CA LEU A 13 4.45 -3.00 1.02
C LEU A 13 3.27 -2.44 0.22
N PHE A 14 2.43 -3.29 -0.40
CA PHE A 14 1.23 -2.83 -1.09
C PHE A 14 0.16 -2.32 -0.14
N ILE A 15 -0.05 -2.96 1.01
CA ILE A 15 -0.94 -2.42 2.04
C ILE A 15 -0.46 -1.05 2.51
N ALA A 16 0.84 -0.91 2.81
CA ALA A 16 1.41 0.38 3.22
C ALA A 16 1.22 1.46 2.15
N LEU A 17 1.39 1.11 0.87
CA LEU A 17 1.19 2.03 -0.24
C LEU A 17 -0.28 2.44 -0.42
N LEU A 18 -1.22 1.50 -0.28
CA LEU A 18 -2.65 1.78 -0.33
C LEU A 18 -3.09 2.65 0.85
N LEU A 19 -2.67 2.33 2.07
CA LEU A 19 -2.95 3.15 3.26
C LEU A 19 -2.37 4.56 3.12
N LEU A 20 -1.13 4.69 2.65
CA LEU A 20 -0.52 5.99 2.41
C LEU A 20 -1.36 6.82 1.42
N ASN A 21 -1.87 6.18 0.37
CA ASN A 21 -2.72 6.84 -0.61
C ASN A 21 -4.06 7.29 0.00
N VAL A 22 -4.77 6.40 0.71
CA VAL A 22 -6.05 6.70 1.37
C VAL A 22 -5.91 7.84 2.38
N TYR A 23 -4.91 7.78 3.26
CA TYR A 23 -4.70 8.85 4.23
C TYR A 23 -4.26 10.16 3.58
N SER A 24 -3.44 10.10 2.52
CA SER A 24 -2.99 11.33 1.84
C SER A 24 -4.13 12.03 1.10
N ASP A 25 -5.13 11.30 0.60
CA ASP A 25 -6.28 11.88 -0.11
C ASP A 25 -7.09 12.83 0.79
N SER A 26 -7.27 12.46 2.07
CA SER A 26 -7.94 13.30 3.07
C SER A 26 -7.25 14.66 3.26
N TYR A 27 -5.91 14.70 3.18
CA TYR A 27 -5.12 15.93 3.33
C TYR A 27 -4.86 16.69 2.03
N ILE A 28 -4.99 16.05 0.86
CA ILE A 28 -4.75 16.65 -0.47
C ILE A 28 -6.11 16.86 -1.14
N SER A 29 -6.97 17.63 -0.49
CA SER A 29 -8.30 17.96 -0.99
C SER A 29 -8.37 19.46 -1.33
N LYS A 30 -9.00 19.81 -2.46
CA LYS A 30 -9.11 21.22 -2.87
C LYS A 30 -9.96 22.00 -1.87
N PRO A 31 -9.60 23.26 -1.52
CA PRO A 31 -8.49 24.06 -2.04
C PRO A 31 -7.13 23.72 -1.40
N PHE A 32 -6.06 23.74 -2.21
CA PHE A 32 -4.71 23.42 -1.75
C PHE A 32 -4.25 24.39 -0.65
N THR A 33 -4.08 23.91 0.59
CA THR A 33 -3.66 24.75 1.71
C THR A 33 -2.18 24.55 2.07
N ARG A 34 -1.66 25.34 3.02
CA ARG A 34 -0.31 25.14 3.58
C ARG A 34 -0.16 23.77 4.28
N VAL A 35 -1.27 23.20 4.75
CA VAL A 35 -1.28 21.88 5.39
C VAL A 35 -0.99 20.79 4.35
N ASP A 36 -1.54 20.93 3.14
CA ASP A 36 -1.34 20.00 2.03
C ASP A 36 0.14 19.98 1.58
N LEU A 37 0.82 21.14 1.58
CA LEU A 37 2.26 21.21 1.29
C LEU A 37 3.09 20.41 2.30
N ILE A 38 2.73 20.47 3.59
CA ILE A 38 3.40 19.69 4.64
C ILE A 38 3.08 18.21 4.47
N ALA A 39 1.81 17.86 4.19
CA ALA A 39 1.38 16.49 3.96
C ALA A 39 2.13 15.86 2.78
N ILE A 40 2.30 16.59 1.66
CA ILE A 40 3.07 16.13 0.49
C ILE A 40 4.55 15.99 0.82
N CYS A 41 5.11 16.93 1.58
CA CYS A 41 6.51 16.89 1.99
C CYS A 41 6.81 15.64 2.84
N ILE A 42 5.84 15.16 3.62
CA ILE A 42 5.96 13.95 4.45
C ILE A 42 5.61 12.68 3.65
N SER A 43 4.56 12.70 2.83
CA SER A 43 4.10 11.51 2.10
C SER A 43 5.04 11.13 0.96
N THR A 44 5.66 12.12 0.29
CA THR A 44 6.62 11.90 -0.80
C THR A 44 7.82 11.03 -0.39
N PRO A 45 8.59 11.34 0.68
CA PRO A 45 9.72 10.51 1.09
C PRO A 45 9.28 9.11 1.53
N ILE A 46 8.10 8.96 2.14
CA ILE A 46 7.54 7.65 2.49
C ILE A 46 7.24 6.85 1.22
N PHE A 47 6.62 7.47 0.22
CA PHE A 47 6.33 6.85 -1.06
C PHE A 47 7.62 6.41 -1.77
N VAL A 48 8.62 7.29 -1.85
CA VAL A 48 9.94 6.98 -2.42
C VAL A 48 10.58 5.80 -1.69
N LEU A 49 10.52 5.77 -0.36
CA LEU A 49 11.06 4.68 0.45
C LEU A 49 10.38 3.34 0.15
N ILE A 50 9.05 3.32 0.02
CA ILE A 50 8.29 2.11 -0.34
C ILE A 50 8.70 1.63 -1.75
N VAL A 51 8.78 2.52 -2.73
CA VAL A 51 9.18 2.17 -4.11
C VAL A 51 10.60 1.60 -4.14
N VAL A 52 11.54 2.20 -3.42
CA VAL A 52 12.92 1.70 -3.30
C VAL A 52 12.95 0.31 -2.64
N LEU A 53 12.14 0.09 -1.61
CA LEU A 53 12.03 -1.21 -0.95
C LEU A 53 11.47 -2.29 -1.89
N ILE A 54 10.45 -1.96 -2.68
CA ILE A 54 9.91 -2.87 -3.72
C ILE A 54 11.01 -3.19 -4.74
N GLY A 55 11.74 -2.19 -5.23
CA GLY A 55 12.85 -2.39 -6.16
C GLY A 55 13.95 -3.31 -5.59
N LYS A 56 14.36 -3.07 -4.35
CA LYS A 56 15.32 -3.94 -3.63
C LYS A 56 14.79 -5.36 -3.47
N LEU A 57 13.51 -5.53 -3.16
CA LEU A 57 12.87 -6.84 -3.05
C LEU A 57 12.91 -7.57 -4.41
N TYR A 58 12.59 -6.87 -5.50
CA TYR A 58 12.67 -7.42 -6.85
C TYR A 58 14.10 -7.83 -7.25
N MET A 59 15.12 -7.05 -6.87
CA MET A 59 16.52 -7.42 -7.16
C MET A 59 17.01 -8.59 -6.30
N ARG A 60 16.63 -8.64 -5.02
CA ARG A 60 17.12 -9.66 -4.07
C ARG A 60 16.67 -11.08 -4.43
N PHE A 61 15.46 -11.23 -4.95
CA PHE A 61 14.94 -12.54 -5.32
C PHE A 61 15.27 -12.86 -6.79
N LYS A 62 16.26 -13.71 -7.05
CA LYS A 62 16.59 -14.18 -8.41
C LYS A 62 15.54 -15.19 -8.89
N THR A 63 14.54 -14.68 -9.60
CA THR A 63 13.44 -15.49 -10.11
C THR A 63 12.96 -15.01 -11.47
N LYS A 64 12.36 -15.89 -12.28
CA LYS A 64 11.79 -15.51 -13.60
C LYS A 64 10.83 -14.34 -13.45
N LEU A 65 11.01 -13.32 -14.29
CA LEU A 65 10.25 -12.06 -14.25
C LEU A 65 8.73 -12.29 -14.23
N ARG A 66 8.25 -13.24 -15.05
CA ARG A 66 6.82 -13.62 -15.13
C ARG A 66 6.24 -14.02 -13.79
N ASN A 67 6.94 -14.85 -13.02
CA ASN A 67 6.43 -15.31 -11.72
C ASN A 67 6.46 -14.19 -10.67
N LYS A 68 7.41 -13.24 -10.75
CA LYS A 68 7.42 -12.07 -9.87
C LYS A 68 6.23 -11.16 -10.12
N ILE A 69 5.96 -10.88 -11.40
CA ILE A 69 4.81 -10.07 -11.81
C ILE A 69 3.51 -10.74 -11.36
N LEU A 70 3.37 -12.04 -11.61
CA LEU A 70 2.16 -12.79 -11.24
C LEU A 70 1.92 -12.79 -9.72
N LEU A 71 2.97 -13.03 -8.92
CA LEU A 71 2.91 -12.94 -7.45
C LEU A 71 2.63 -11.52 -6.95
N SER A 72 3.15 -10.51 -7.62
CA SER A 72 2.91 -9.11 -7.28
C SER A 72 1.47 -8.70 -7.54
N ILE A 73 0.91 -9.09 -8.69
CA ILE A 73 -0.50 -8.86 -9.01
C ILE A 73 -1.39 -9.57 -8.00
N THR A 74 -1.11 -10.83 -7.66
CA THR A 74 -1.88 -11.55 -6.64
C THR A 74 -1.76 -10.89 -5.27
N ALA A 75 -0.57 -10.43 -4.87
CA ALA A 75 -0.36 -9.72 -3.61
C ALA A 75 -1.13 -8.40 -3.57
N PHE A 76 -1.19 -7.68 -4.68
CA PHE A 76 -1.92 -6.42 -4.80
C PHE A 76 -3.43 -6.64 -4.70
N VAL A 77 -3.98 -7.61 -5.43
CA VAL A 77 -5.40 -7.97 -5.35
C VAL A 77 -5.77 -8.42 -3.93
N LEU A 78 -4.93 -9.24 -3.30
CA LEU A 78 -5.13 -9.64 -1.91
C LEU A 78 -5.08 -8.46 -0.95
N ALA A 79 -4.19 -7.48 -1.16
CA ALA A 79 -4.11 -6.29 -0.32
C ALA A 79 -5.41 -5.48 -0.37
N ILE A 80 -5.98 -5.28 -1.57
CA ILE A 80 -7.27 -4.60 -1.74
C ILE A 80 -8.39 -5.37 -1.01
N ILE A 81 -8.46 -6.69 -1.23
CA ILE A 81 -9.47 -7.54 -0.58
C ILE A 81 -9.33 -7.45 0.95
N CYS A 82 -8.12 -7.49 1.49
CA CYS A 82 -7.89 -7.37 2.92
C CYS A 82 -8.35 -6.02 3.48
N ILE A 83 -8.07 -4.92 2.79
CA ILE A 83 -8.53 -3.58 3.21
C ILE A 83 -10.07 -3.53 3.20
N ALA A 84 -10.71 -4.01 2.14
CA ALA A 84 -12.18 -4.04 2.04
C ALA A 84 -12.83 -4.92 3.12
N ILE A 85 -12.24 -6.07 3.45
CA ILE A 85 -12.73 -6.92 4.54
C ILE A 85 -12.62 -6.21 5.89
N ILE A 86 -11.47 -5.56 6.15
CA ILE A 86 -11.25 -4.82 7.41
C ILE A 86 -12.26 -3.68 7.54
N GLU A 87 -12.50 -2.95 6.46
CA GLU A 87 -13.48 -1.87 6.42
C GLU A 87 -14.91 -2.38 6.68
N ASN A 88 -15.29 -3.49 6.05
CA ASN A 88 -16.61 -4.10 6.26
C ASN A 88 -16.81 -4.60 7.70
N ILE A 89 -15.80 -5.26 8.27
CA ILE A 89 -15.83 -5.71 9.67
C ILE A 89 -15.94 -4.50 10.62
N TRP A 90 -15.21 -3.42 10.34
CA TRP A 90 -15.29 -2.21 11.14
C TRP A 90 -16.66 -1.56 11.09
N PHE A 91 -17.24 -1.50 9.88
CA PHE A 91 -18.58 -0.99 9.67
C PHE A 91 -19.63 -1.81 10.44
N GLU A 92 -19.54 -3.14 10.45
CA GLU A 92 -20.43 -3.97 11.26
C GLU A 92 -20.27 -3.73 12.77
N LEU A 93 -19.05 -3.48 13.24
CA LEU A 93 -18.77 -3.31 14.68
C LEU A 93 -19.13 -1.91 15.21
N LYS A 94 -18.89 -0.86 14.42
CA LYS A 94 -19.07 0.54 14.85
C LYS A 94 -20.18 1.30 14.14
N GLY A 95 -20.65 0.83 12.99
CA GLY A 95 -21.62 1.54 12.15
C GLY A 95 -21.05 2.73 11.37
N GLU A 96 -19.74 2.92 11.37
CA GLU A 96 -19.03 4.02 10.68
C GLU A 96 -18.00 3.45 9.69
N MET A 97 -17.73 4.16 8.59
CA MET A 97 -16.66 3.77 7.67
C MET A 97 -15.29 3.99 8.32
N LEU A 98 -14.35 3.05 8.12
CA LEU A 98 -13.00 3.16 8.68
C LEU A 98 -12.16 4.21 7.95
N PHE A 99 -12.36 4.32 6.64
CA PHE A 99 -11.74 5.33 5.79
C PHE A 99 -12.85 6.31 5.37
N ASN A 100 -12.75 7.58 5.77
CA ASN A 100 -13.76 8.62 5.53
C ASN A 100 -13.09 9.91 5.05
#